data_AF-A0A835NFF7-F1
#
_entry.id   AF-A0A835NFF7-F1
#
_cell.length_a   1.000
_cell.length_b   1.000
_cell.length_c   1.000
_cell.angle_alpha   90.00
_cell.angle_beta   90.00
_cell.angle_gamma   90.00
#
_symmetry.space_group_name_H-M   'P 1'
#
loop_
_entity.id
_entity.type
_entity.pdbx_description
1 polymer ?
#
loop_
_entity_poly.entity_id
_entity_poly.type
_entity_poly.pdbx_seq_one_letter_code
_entity_poly.pdbx_strand_id
1 'polypeptide(L)'
;MEACGRVMGIPCRDMAEMTGGTQALGRRELWNTKRVFFLTPQIMVNDLSRGTCPAVDIKCLVIDEAHKALGNHAYCQAVQQVISNLLIAQIEMCAEDSPEIQPYSHERQVEKIVVPLGEELVEIQNTYIKTRGALVGSFLR
;
A
#
# COMPACT_ATOMS: atom_id res chain seq x y z
N MET A 1 -3.23 14.44 0.12
CA MET A 1 -2.76 15.55 -0.76
C MET A 1 -2.16 16.73 0.01
N GLU A 2 -2.80 17.25 1.08
CA GLU A 2 -2.24 18.40 1.83
C GLU A 2 -0.85 18.15 2.42
N ALA A 3 -0.58 16.94 2.92
CA ALA A 3 0.73 16.58 3.46
C ALA A 3 1.82 16.71 2.38
N CYS A 4 1.59 16.18 1.18
CA CYS A 4 2.51 16.32 0.05
C CYS A 4 2.71 17.78 -0.35
N GLY A 5 1.66 18.60 -0.33
CA GLY A 5 1.78 20.03 -0.63
C GLY A 5 2.60 20.80 0.39
N ARG A 6 2.43 20.51 1.69
CA ARG A 6 3.16 21.15 2.79
C ARG A 6 4.62 20.70 2.88
N VAL A 7 4.87 19.40 2.74
CA VAL A 7 6.20 18.81 2.97
C VAL A 7 7.07 18.86 1.72
N MET A 8 6.52 18.50 0.55
CA MET A 8 7.29 18.43 -0.71
C MET A 8 7.25 19.73 -1.51
N GLY A 9 6.46 20.73 -1.09
CA GLY A 9 6.32 22.01 -1.81
C GLY A 9 5.59 21.90 -3.15
N ILE A 10 4.89 20.79 -3.41
CA ILE A 10 4.20 20.56 -4.68
C ILE A 10 2.82 21.24 -4.65
N PRO A 11 2.50 22.17 -5.57
CA PRO A 11 1.21 22.83 -5.58
C PRO A 11 0.05 21.83 -5.80
N CYS A 12 -1.05 21.97 -5.05
CA CYS A 12 -2.23 21.09 -5.22
C CYS A 12 -2.79 21.09 -6.64
N ARG A 13 -2.62 22.19 -7.39
CA ARG A 13 -3.02 22.28 -8.81
C ARG A 13 -2.27 21.30 -9.72
N ASP A 14 -1.08 20.86 -9.33
CA ASP A 14 -0.25 19.91 -10.08
C ASP A 14 -0.53 18.45 -9.64
N MET A 15 -1.39 18.27 -8.62
CA MET A 15 -1.76 16.96 -8.07
C MET A 15 -3.16 16.56 -8.53
N ALA A 16 -3.38 15.26 -8.69
CA ALA A 16 -4.71 14.70 -8.87
C ALA A 16 -4.85 13.33 -8.20
N GLU A 17 -6.08 13.04 -7.78
CA GLU A 17 -6.50 11.73 -7.34
C GLU A 17 -7.41 11.12 -8.39
N MET A 18 -7.14 9.88 -8.78
CA MET A 18 -7.98 9.13 -9.70
C MET A 18 -8.64 7.96 -8.98
N THR A 19 -9.96 7.88 -9.07
CA THR A 19 -10.75 6.79 -8.49
C THR A 19 -11.48 6.03 -9.59
N GLY A 20 -12.05 4.87 -9.26
CA GLY A 20 -12.80 4.05 -10.22
C GLY A 20 -14.02 4.75 -10.83
N GLY A 21 -14.50 5.85 -10.23
CA GLY A 21 -15.60 6.65 -10.73
C GLY A 21 -15.20 7.74 -11.74
N THR A 22 -13.91 8.05 -11.89
CA THR A 22 -13.45 9.08 -12.84
C THR A 22 -13.60 8.56 -14.26
N GLN A 23 -14.38 9.27 -15.10
CA GLN A 23 -14.59 8.89 -16.50
C GLN A 23 -13.27 8.86 -17.29
N ALA A 24 -13.17 7.98 -18.29
CA ALA A 24 -11.95 7.82 -19.09
C ALA A 24 -11.48 9.13 -19.77
N LEU A 25 -12.42 9.97 -20.22
CA LEU A 25 -12.10 11.29 -20.79
C LEU A 25 -11.48 12.22 -19.75
N GLY A 26 -12.07 12.29 -18.55
CA GLY A 26 -11.53 13.06 -17.44
C GLY A 26 -10.13 12.57 -17.01
N ARG A 27 -9.89 11.25 -17.03
CA ARG A 27 -8.55 10.71 -16.74
C ARG A 27 -7.51 11.17 -17.74
N ARG A 28 -7.84 11.21 -19.04
CA ARG A 28 -6.92 11.70 -20.08
C ARG A 28 -6.54 13.16 -19.87
N GLU A 29 -7.51 14.00 -19.52
CA GLU A 29 -7.25 15.41 -19.20
C GLU A 29 -6.34 15.55 -17.97
N LEU A 30 -6.59 14.76 -16.92
CA LEU A 30 -5.71 14.75 -15.74
C LEU A 30 -4.28 14.33 -16.09
N TRP A 31 -4.11 13.26 -16.89
CA TRP A 31 -2.78 12.81 -17.34
C TRP A 31 -2.00 13.91 -18.09
N ASN A 32 -2.69 14.76 -18.85
CA ASN A 32 -2.06 15.84 -19.61
C ASN A 32 -1.80 17.11 -18.78
N THR A 33 -2.56 17.34 -17.70
CA THR A 33 -2.54 18.61 -16.96
C THR A 33 -1.83 18.53 -15.62
N LYS A 34 -1.67 17.32 -15.06
CA LYS A 34 -1.15 17.08 -13.71
C LYS A 34 0.20 16.37 -13.76
N ARG A 35 0.95 16.47 -12.66
CA ARG A 35 2.30 15.94 -12.54
C ARG A 35 2.40 14.83 -11.48
N VAL A 36 1.55 14.88 -10.45
CA VAL A 36 1.52 13.90 -9.37
C VAL A 36 0.15 13.27 -9.30
N PHE A 37 0.11 11.94 -9.26
CA PHE A 37 -1.12 11.17 -9.32
C PHE A 37 -1.22 10.21 -8.14
N PHE A 38 -2.35 10.24 -7.44
CA PHE A 38 -2.71 9.28 -6.40
C PHE A 38 -3.79 8.36 -6.97
N LEU A 39 -3.49 7.08 -7.14
CA LEU A 39 -4.39 6.12 -7.77
C LEU A 39 -4.06 4.69 -7.37
N THR A 40 -5.00 3.78 -7.58
CA THR A 40 -4.78 2.34 -7.34
C THR A 40 -4.05 1.70 -8.53
N PRO A 41 -3.24 0.64 -8.31
CA PRO A 41 -2.53 -0.04 -9.40
C PRO A 41 -3.46 -0.50 -10.52
N GLN A 42 -4.68 -0.91 -10.18
CA GLN A 42 -5.70 -1.34 -11.15
C GLN A 42 -6.05 -0.25 -12.16
N ILE A 43 -6.16 1.02 -11.72
CA ILE A 43 -6.43 2.15 -12.62
C ILE A 43 -5.23 2.36 -13.54
N MET A 44 -4.02 2.30 -13.00
CA MET A 44 -2.79 2.49 -13.78
C MET A 44 -2.65 1.44 -14.88
N VAL A 45 -2.84 0.16 -14.54
CA VAL A 45 -2.80 -0.93 -15.52
C VAL A 45 -3.81 -0.69 -16.64
N ASN A 46 -5.06 -0.36 -16.28
CA ASN A 46 -6.11 -0.10 -17.26
C ASN A 46 -5.77 1.06 -18.21
N ASP A 47 -5.22 2.15 -17.68
CA ASP A 47 -4.90 3.33 -18.48
C ASP A 47 -3.62 3.14 -19.32
N LEU A 48 -2.65 2.35 -18.84
CA LEU A 48 -1.49 1.91 -19.63
C LEU A 48 -1.92 1.00 -20.78
N SER A 49 -2.75 -0.01 -20.52
CA SER A 49 -3.25 -0.92 -21.56
C SER A 49 -4.10 -0.23 -22.63
N ARG A 50 -4.76 0.88 -22.27
CA ARG A 50 -5.59 1.68 -23.19
C ARG A 50 -4.82 2.81 -23.89
N GLY A 51 -3.55 3.03 -23.53
CA GLY A 51 -2.75 4.14 -24.07
C GLY A 51 -3.23 5.54 -23.62
N THR A 52 -4.00 5.62 -22.54
CA THR A 52 -4.44 6.89 -21.95
C THR A 52 -3.35 7.49 -21.06
N CYS A 53 -2.56 6.63 -20.41
CA CYS A 53 -1.41 7.02 -19.60
C CYS A 53 -0.16 7.14 -20.49
N PRO A 54 0.53 8.30 -20.52
CA PRO A 54 1.77 8.48 -21.26
C PRO A 54 2.93 7.81 -20.50
N ALA A 55 3.10 6.50 -20.69
CA ALA A 55 4.10 5.69 -19.99
C ALA A 55 5.53 6.27 -20.03
N VAL A 56 5.90 6.87 -21.17
CA VAL A 56 7.24 7.46 -21.42
C VAL A 56 7.54 8.70 -20.56
N ASP A 57 6.50 9.38 -20.08
CA ASP A 57 6.64 10.60 -19.28
C ASP A 57 6.71 10.30 -17.77
N ILE A 58 6.38 9.07 -17.36
CA ILE A 58 6.46 8.66 -15.96
C ILE A 58 7.91 8.49 -15.54
N LYS A 59 8.33 9.23 -14.51
CA LYS A 59 9.72 9.21 -14.00
C LYS A 59 9.90 8.43 -12.71
N CYS A 60 8.86 8.31 -11.90
CA CYS A 60 8.91 7.67 -10.59
C CYS A 60 7.56 7.03 -10.28
N LEU A 61 7.60 5.82 -9.73
CA LEU A 61 6.45 5.11 -9.20
C LEU A 61 6.70 4.87 -7.71
N VAL A 62 5.79 5.34 -6.87
CA VAL A 62 5.81 5.08 -5.42
C VAL A 62 4.67 4.13 -5.10
N ILE A 63 5.00 3.01 -4.45
CA ILE A 63 4.03 2.00 -4.03
C ILE A 63 3.87 2.14 -2.52
N ASP A 64 2.72 2.66 -2.12
CA ASP A 64 2.35 2.70 -0.71
C ASP A 64 2.05 1.28 -0.21
N GLU A 65 2.42 0.98 1.03
CA GLU A 65 2.22 -0.33 1.66
C GLU A 65 2.86 -1.48 0.85
N ALA A 66 4.08 -1.29 0.31
CA ALA A 66 4.76 -2.27 -0.56
C ALA A 66 4.89 -3.68 0.04
N HIS A 67 4.84 -3.84 1.37
CA HIS A 67 4.78 -5.14 2.04
C HIS A 67 3.53 -5.96 1.63
N LYS A 68 2.44 -5.31 1.22
CA LYS A 68 1.23 -5.98 0.67
C LYS A 68 1.41 -6.49 -0.76
N ALA A 69 2.52 -6.14 -1.41
CA ALA A 69 2.88 -6.64 -2.74
C ALA A 69 3.64 -7.99 -2.68
N LEU A 70 3.55 -8.72 -1.57
CA LEU A 70 4.08 -10.08 -1.41
C LEU A 70 2.97 -11.14 -1.60
N GLY A 71 3.24 -12.17 -2.40
CA GLY A 71 2.32 -13.29 -2.68
C GLY A 71 1.49 -13.15 -3.97
N ASN A 72 0.44 -13.96 -4.12
CA ASN A 72 -0.41 -14.04 -5.33
C ASN A 72 -1.61 -13.09 -5.30
N HIS A 73 -1.52 -11.95 -4.63
CA HIS A 73 -2.62 -10.98 -4.61
C HIS A 73 -2.74 -10.23 -5.94
N ALA A 74 -3.97 -9.83 -6.30
CA ALA A 74 -4.26 -9.02 -7.49
C ALA A 74 -3.44 -7.70 -7.51
N TYR A 75 -3.11 -7.17 -6.32
CA TYR A 75 -2.26 -6.00 -6.16
C TYR A 75 -0.84 -6.24 -6.69
N CYS A 76 -0.22 -7.38 -6.35
CA CYS A 76 1.11 -7.76 -6.82
C CYS A 76 1.17 -7.88 -8.34
N GLN A 77 0.16 -8.52 -8.93
CA GLN A 77 0.05 -8.70 -10.38
C GLN A 77 -0.09 -7.36 -11.10
N ALA A 78 -0.93 -6.46 -10.58
CA ALA A 78 -1.10 -5.13 -11.16
C ALA A 78 0.18 -4.30 -11.07
N VAL A 79 0.86 -4.31 -9.91
CA VAL A 79 2.15 -3.64 -9.72
C VAL A 79 3.21 -4.16 -10.70
N GLN A 80 3.34 -5.48 -10.85
CA GLN A 80 4.28 -6.08 -11.81
C GLN A 80 4.01 -5.63 -13.24
N GLN A 81 2.73 -5.56 -13.63
CA GLN A 81 2.36 -5.06 -14.96
C GLN A 81 2.72 -3.59 -15.14
N VAL A 82 2.51 -2.75 -14.14
CA VAL A 82 2.93 -1.33 -14.20
C VAL A 82 4.44 -1.24 -14.39
N ILE A 83 5.23 -1.96 -13.59
CA ILE A 83 6.70 -1.94 -13.68
C ILE A 83 7.17 -2.37 -15.08
N SER A 84 6.61 -3.47 -15.61
CA SER A 84 6.93 -3.98 -16.93
C SER A 84 6.59 -2.99 -18.06
N ASN A 85 5.41 -2.37 -17.99
CA ASN A 85 4.96 -1.40 -19.00
C ASN A 85 5.74 -0.07 -18.97
N LEU A 86 6.23 0.33 -17.79
CA LEU A 86 7.00 1.56 -17.62
C LEU A 86 8.51 1.38 -17.87
N LEU A 87 8.97 0.14 -18.06
CA LEU A 87 10.40 -0.19 -18.22
C LEU A 87 11.27 0.33 -17.08
N ILE A 88 10.76 0.29 -15.85
CA ILE A 88 11.50 0.74 -14.67
C ILE A 88 12.68 -0.20 -14.43
N ALA A 89 13.90 0.32 -14.53
CA ALA A 89 15.12 -0.47 -14.43
C ALA A 89 15.59 -0.73 -12.99
N GLN A 90 15.17 0.11 -12.03
CA GLN A 90 15.61 0.05 -10.63
C GLN A 90 14.41 0.21 -9.71
N ILE A 91 14.32 -0.69 -8.73
CA ILE A 91 13.28 -0.70 -7.70
C ILE A 91 14.00 -0.58 -6.35
N GLU A 92 13.60 0.41 -5.57
CA GLU A 92 14.07 0.61 -4.21
C GLU A 92 12.91 0.39 -3.25
N MET A 93 13.17 -0.34 -2.17
CA MET A 93 12.19 -0.59 -1.12
C MET A 93 12.67 0.12 0.14
N CYS A 94 11.90 1.11 0.59
CA CYS A 94 12.17 1.84 1.82
C CYS A 94 11.22 1.37 2.91
N ALA A 95 11.77 0.93 4.02
CA ALA A 95 11.05 0.56 5.23
C ALA A 95 11.39 1.52 6.38
N GLU A 96 10.59 1.52 7.45
CA GLU A 96 10.79 2.43 8.59
C GLU A 96 12.14 2.23 9.30
N ASP A 97 12.69 1.02 9.22
CA ASP A 97 13.99 0.62 9.75
C ASP A 97 15.16 0.89 8.78
N SER A 98 14.88 1.43 7.59
CA SER A 98 15.92 1.74 6.61
C SER A 98 16.81 2.88 7.11
N PRO A 99 18.15 2.80 6.99
CA PRO A 99 19.09 3.80 7.53
C PRO A 99 18.82 5.23 7.05
N GLU A 100 18.29 5.37 5.83
CA GLU A 100 17.98 6.65 5.19
C GLU A 100 16.67 7.26 5.72
N ILE A 101 15.75 6.43 6.22
CA ILE A 101 14.42 6.80 6.70
C ILE A 101 14.41 6.97 8.21
N GLN A 102 15.25 6.21 8.93
CA GLN A 102 15.34 6.22 10.39
C GLN A 102 15.45 7.64 11.01
N PRO A 103 16.22 8.60 10.44
CA PRO A 103 16.29 9.97 10.99
C PRO A 103 14.97 10.75 10.93
N TYR A 104 14.07 10.35 10.03
CA TYR A 104 12.76 10.97 9.82
C TYR A 104 11.62 10.13 10.43
N SER A 105 11.94 8.93 10.94
CA SER A 105 10.98 8.08 11.65
C SER A 105 10.87 8.56 13.09
N HIS A 106 9.67 9.00 13.48
CA HIS A 106 9.43 9.45 14.84
C HIS A 106 9.17 8.26 15.76
N GLU A 107 9.82 8.24 16.93
CA GLU A 107 9.56 7.22 17.94
C GLU A 107 8.11 7.28 18.41
N ARG A 108 7.40 6.17 18.25
CA ARG A 108 6.06 5.99 18.81
C ARG A 108 6.18 5.54 20.26
N GLN A 109 5.79 6.40 21.21
CA GLN A 109 5.61 5.95 22.60
C GLN A 109 4.38 5.03 22.67
N VAL A 110 4.63 3.74 22.91
CA VAL A 110 3.58 2.74 23.10
C VAL A 110 3.47 2.43 24.59
N GLU A 111 2.46 2.97 25.25
CA GLU A 111 2.11 2.56 26.61
C GLU A 111 1.26 1.30 26.57
N LYS A 112 1.87 0.15 26.91
CA LYS A 112 1.16 -1.13 26.97
C LYS A 112 0.55 -1.30 28.36
N ILE A 113 -0.74 -0.99 28.50
CA ILE A 113 -1.50 -1.33 29.69
C ILE A 113 -1.93 -2.80 29.59
N VAL A 114 -1.30 -3.65 30.40
CA VAL A 114 -1.69 -5.06 30.51
C VAL A 114 -2.88 -5.15 31.45
N VAL A 115 -4.08 -5.31 30.89
CA VAL A 115 -5.29 -5.56 31.68
C VAL A 115 -5.33 -7.05 32.03
N PRO A 116 -5.27 -7.43 33.33
CA PRO A 116 -5.40 -8.82 33.71
C PRO A 116 -6.78 -9.35 33.31
N LEU A 117 -6.81 -10.56 32.76
CA LEU A 117 -8.05 -11.25 32.47
C LEU A 117 -8.75 -11.59 33.80
N GLY A 118 -10.05 -11.29 33.90
CA GLY A 118 -10.87 -11.75 35.02
C GLY A 118 -10.95 -13.28 35.06
N GLU A 119 -11.27 -13.85 36.22
CA GLU A 119 -11.29 -15.30 36.45
C GLU A 119 -12.12 -16.05 35.40
N GLU A 120 -13.30 -15.52 35.04
CA GLU A 120 -14.19 -16.08 34.01
C GLU A 120 -13.53 -16.14 32.62
N LEU A 121 -12.78 -15.10 32.23
CA LEU A 121 -12.08 -15.06 30.94
C LEU A 121 -10.86 -15.98 30.92
N VAL A 122 -10.22 -16.20 32.06
CA VAL A 122 -9.13 -17.18 32.20
C VAL A 122 -9.67 -18.60 32.04
N GLU A 123 -10.83 -18.92 32.61
CA GLU A 123 -11.48 -20.22 32.41
C GLU A 123 -11.85 -20.46 30.94
N ILE A 124 -12.41 -19.45 30.26
CA ILE A 124 -12.73 -19.52 28.83
C ILE A 124 -11.45 -19.66 28.00
N GLN A 125 -10.39 -18.91 28.30
CA GLN A 125 -9.10 -19.01 27.61
C GLN A 125 -8.50 -20.42 27.76
N ASN A 126 -8.49 -20.97 28.97
CA ASN A 126 -7.99 -22.32 29.24
C ASN A 126 -8.79 -23.38 28.50
N THR A 127 -10.12 -23.25 28.49
CA THR A 127 -11.01 -24.15 27.74
C THR A 127 -10.75 -24.07 26.24
N TYR A 128 -10.58 -22.87 25.69
CA TYR A 128 -10.25 -22.66 24.29
C TYR A 128 -8.88 -23.25 23.92
N ILE A 129 -7.86 -23.02 24.73
CA ILE A 129 -6.50 -23.57 24.50
C ILE A 129 -6.55 -25.10 24.53
N LYS A 130 -7.28 -25.71 25.48
CA LYS A 130 -7.44 -27.16 25.59
C LYS A 130 -8.13 -27.76 24.38
N THR A 131 -9.24 -27.16 23.93
CA THR A 131 -9.98 -27.59 22.74
C THR A 131 -9.15 -27.43 21.47
N ARG A 132 -8.45 -26.30 21.32
CA ARG A 132 -7.55 -26.07 20.18
C ARG A 132 -6.41 -27.08 20.15
N GLY A 133 -5.80 -27.39 21.30
CA GLY A 133 -4.74 -28.41 21.40
C GLY A 133 -5.23 -29.82 21.02
N ALA A 134 -6.44 -30.19 21.47
CA ALA A 134 -7.05 -31.46 21.11
C ALA A 134 -7.35 -31.56 19.60
N LEU A 135 -7.90 -30.50 19.01
CA LEU A 135 -8.19 -30.43 17.57
C LEU A 135 -6.93 -30.47 16.71
N VAL A 136 -5.90 -29.70 17.05
CA VAL A 136 -4.62 -29.71 16.33
C VAL A 136 -3.93 -31.06 16.47
N GLY A 137 -3.98 -31.70 17.65
CA GLY A 137 -3.45 -33.04 17.87
C GLY A 137 -4.19 -34.13 17.07
N SER A 138 -5.49 -33.95 16.81
CA SER A 138 -6.27 -34.87 15.96
C SER A 138 -6.03 -34.70 14.45
N PHE A 139 -5.50 -33.56 14.01
CA PHE A 139 -5.19 -33.26 12.60
C PHE A 139 -3.76 -33.64 12.18
N LEU A 140 -2.89 -33.96 13.14
CA LEU A 140 -1.49 -34.40 12.90
C LEU A 140 -1.31 -35.93 12.94
N ARG A 141 -2.40 -36.69 12.76
CA ARG A 141 -2.38 -38.15 12.53
C ARG A 141 -2.89 -38.50 11.15
#